data_AF-A0A352LSR6-F1
#
_entry.id   AF-A0A352LSR6-F1
#
_cell.length_a   1.000
_cell.length_b   1.000
_cell.length_c   1.000
_cell.angle_alpha   90.00
_cell.angle_beta   90.00
_cell.angle_gamma   90.00
#
_symmetry.space_group_name_H-M   'P 1'
#
loop_
_entity.id
_entity.type
_entity.pdbx_description
1 polymer ?
#
loop_
_entity_poly.entity_id
_entity_poly.type
_entity_poly.pdbx_seq_one_letter_code
_entity_poly.pdbx_strand_id
1 'polypeptide(L)' 'MHFRYPKDSEFSSEKGLSLEWLETNGLGGYASSTITNCHTRKYHGLLVSALDSLP' A
#
# COMPACT_ATOMS: atom_id res chain seq x y z
N MET A 1 4.49 -8.54 -4.71
CA MET A 1 3.08 -8.83 -4.34
C MET A 1 2.29 -9.41 -5.51
N HIS A 2 1.38 -10.37 -5.24
CA HIS A 2 0.41 -10.88 -6.22
C HIS A 2 -1.00 -10.69 -5.67
N PHE A 3 -1.73 -9.72 -6.22
CA PHE A 3 -3.11 -9.45 -5.83
C PHE A 3 -4.06 -10.33 -6.64
N ARG A 4 -4.93 -11.07 -5.95
CA ARG A 4 -6.03 -11.80 -6.60
C ARG A 4 -7.32 -11.00 -6.43
N TYR A 5 -7.79 -10.43 -7.52
CA TYR A 5 -9.09 -9.75 -7.58
C TYR A 5 -10.09 -10.63 -8.34
N PRO A 6 -11.31 -10.87 -7.81
CA PRO A 6 -12.34 -11.62 -8.52
C PRO A 6 -12.71 -10.88 -9.81
N LYS A 7 -12.49 -11.53 -10.95
CA LYS A 7 -12.70 -10.96 -12.29
C LYS A 7 -14.17 -10.57 -12.55
N ASP A 8 -15.10 -11.20 -11.84
CA ASP A 8 -16.55 -11.02 -12.03
C ASP A 8 -17.13 -9.95 -11.10
N SER A 9 -16.29 -9.29 -10.30
CA SER A 9 -16.77 -8.27 -9.38
C SER A 9 -16.68 -6.89 -10.00
N GLU A 10 -17.79 -6.15 -10.00
CA GLU A 10 -17.79 -4.76 -10.45
C GLU A 10 -16.77 -3.95 -9.64
N PHE A 11 -15.97 -3.19 -10.37
CA PHE A 11 -14.97 -2.31 -9.83
C PHE A 11 -15.58 -0.93 -9.61
N SER A 12 -15.67 -0.49 -8.35
CA SER A 12 -16.05 0.87 -7.98
C SER A 12 -14.88 1.61 -7.33
N SER A 13 -14.90 2.93 -7.38
CA SER A 13 -13.90 3.78 -6.74
C SER A 13 -13.80 3.51 -5.24
N GLU A 14 -14.94 3.38 -4.55
CA GLU A 14 -15.00 3.11 -3.12
C GLU A 14 -14.36 1.76 -2.78
N LYS A 15 -14.57 0.74 -3.62
CA LYS A 15 -13.99 -0.59 -3.45
C LYS A 15 -12.50 -0.61 -3.80
N GLY A 16 -12.07 0.16 -4.78
CA GLY A 16 -10.65 0.36 -5.09
C GLY A 16 -9.88 1.08 -3.99
N LEU A 17 -10.57 1.96 -3.25
CA LEU A 17 -10.03 2.67 -2.08
C LEU A 17 -10.01 1.82 -0.81
N SER A 18 -10.88 0.81 -0.68
CA SER A 18 -10.89 -0.08 0.48
C SER A 18 -9.88 -1.23 0.41
N LEU A 19 -9.34 -1.51 -0.78
CA LEU A 19 -8.36 -2.56 -1.01
C LEU A 19 -6.95 -1.99 -0.90
N GLU A 20 -6.27 -2.32 0.19
CA GLU A 20 -4.95 -1.82 0.55
C GLU A 20 -3.90 -2.94 0.57
N TRP A 21 -2.63 -2.54 0.48
CA TRP A 21 -1.48 -3.41 0.62
C TRP A 21 -0.41 -2.78 1.49
N LEU A 22 0.32 -3.63 2.21
CA LEU A 22 1.45 -3.29 3.05
C LEU A 22 2.51 -4.39 2.91
N GLU A 23 3.71 -4.00 2.50
CA GLU A 23 4.89 -4.86 2.39
C GLU A 23 5.98 -4.32 3.32
N THR A 24 6.61 -5.17 4.10
CA THR A 24 7.76 -4.79 4.93
C THR A 24 9.04 -5.37 4.34
N ASN A 25 10.14 -4.66 4.47
CA ASN A 25 11.44 -5.12 3.96
C ASN A 25 12.26 -5.90 5.02
N GLY A 26 11.71 -6.13 6.21
CA GLY A 26 12.40 -6.79 7.33
C GLY A 26 13.51 -5.98 8.01
N LEU A 27 13.84 -4.79 7.50
CA LEU A 27 14.87 -3.88 8.01
C LEU A 27 14.28 -2.63 8.66
N GLY A 28 12.98 -2.65 9.00
CA GLY A 28 12.25 -1.50 9.56
C GLY A 28 11.66 -0.55 8.51
N GLY A 29 11.88 -0.80 7.22
CA GLY A 29 11.21 -0.10 6.14
C GLY A 29 9.95 -0.82 5.65
N TYR A 30 9.06 -0.08 4.98
CA TYR A 30 7.84 -0.61 4.40
C TYR A 30 7.45 0.12 3.11
N ALA A 31 6.54 -0.50 2.36
CA ALA A 31 5.80 0.10 1.27
C ALA A 31 4.31 -0.21 1.46
N SER A 32 3.43 0.76 1.23
CA SER A 32 1.98 0.59 1.32
C SER A 32 1.22 1.50 0.38
N SER A 33 0.08 1.04 -0.12
CA SER A 33 -0.88 1.87 -0.85
C SER A 33 -2.25 1.18 -0.99
N THR A 34 -3.19 1.82 -1.68
CA THR A 34 -4.37 1.17 -2.26
C THR A 34 -4.00 0.46 -3.57
N ILE A 35 -4.83 -0.49 -4.03
CA ILE A 35 -4.65 -1.13 -5.35
C ILE A 35 -4.77 -0.13 -6.51
N THR A 36 -5.42 1.02 -6.28
CA THR A 36 -5.57 2.11 -7.25
C THR A 36 -4.46 3.15 -7.14
N ASN A 37 -3.49 2.96 -6.24
CA ASN A 37 -2.45 3.94 -5.92
C ASN A 37 -3.00 5.33 -5.55
N CYS A 38 -4.20 5.37 -4.98
CA CYS A 38 -4.80 6.59 -4.47
C CYS A 38 -4.46 6.75 -2.99
N HIS A 39 -3.78 7.85 -2.64
CA HIS A 39 -3.26 8.10 -1.29
C HIS A 39 -4.23 8.96 -0.50
N THR A 40 -5.27 8.33 0.06
CA THR A 40 -6.30 9.02 0.86
C THR A 40 -6.02 8.95 2.37
N ARG A 41 -4.93 8.33 2.80
CA ARG A 41 -4.58 8.07 4.21
C ARG A 41 -3.16 8.58 4.53
N LYS A 42 -2.91 8.83 5.82
CA LYS A 42 -1.65 9.44 6.32
C LYS A 42 -0.40 8.60 6.08
N TYR A 43 -0.52 7.27 6.01
CA TYR A 43 0.62 6.34 5.90
C TYR A 43 0.55 5.51 4.62
N HIS A 44 0.58 6.20 3.47
CA HIS A 44 0.77 5.59 2.15
C HIS A 44 2.12 6.04 1.61
N GLY A 45 2.97 5.08 1.24
CA GLY A 45 4.30 5.38 0.75
C GLY A 45 4.86 4.18 0.00
N LEU A 46 5.37 4.41 -1.21
CA LEU A 46 5.96 3.34 -2.03
C LEU A 46 7.34 2.91 -1.53
N LEU A 47 7.98 3.75 -0.72
CA LEU A 47 9.23 3.46 -0.03
C LEU A 47 9.33 4.34 1.22
N VAL A 48 9.10 3.74 2.37
CA VAL A 48 9.35 4.35 3.68
C VAL A 48 10.49 3.58 4.31
N SER A 49 11.67 4.20 4.40
CA SER A 49 12.84 3.58 5.02
C SER A 49 12.89 3.91 6.51
N ALA A 50 13.34 2.95 7.31
CA ALA A 50 13.94 3.28 8.60
C ALA A 50 15.25 4.00 8.30
N LEU A 51 15.30 5.29 8.60
CA LEU A 51 16.56 6.04 8.56
C LEU A 51 17.23 5.83 9.91
N ASP A 52 18.54 5.59 9.89
CA ASP A 52 19.34 5.60 11.11
C ASP A 52 19.19 6.95 11.82
N SER A 53 19.35 6.94 13.13
CA SER A 53 19.39 8.20 13.88
C SER A 53 20.52 9.05 13.30
N LEU A 54 20.16 10.25 12.82
CA LEU A 54 21.13 11.28 12.47
C LEU A 54 22.07 11.51 13.67
N PRO A 55 23.39 11.67 13.42
CA PRO A 55 24.35 11.97 14.47
C PRO A 55 24.03 13.27 15.20
#